data_AF-A0A850P750-F1
#
_entry.id   AF-A0A850P750-F1
#
_cell.length_a   1.000
_cell.length_b   1.000
_cell.length_c   1.000
_cell.angle_alpha   90.00
_cell.angle_beta   90.00
_cell.angle_gamma   90.00
#
_symmetry.space_group_name_H-M   'P 1'
#
loop_
_entity.id
_entity.type
_entity.pdbx_description
1 polymer ?
#
loop_
_entity_poly.entity_id
_entity_poly.type
_entity_poly.pdbx_seq_one_letter_code
_entity_poly.pdbx_strand_id
1 'polypeptide(L)'
;SKLNLMIGNVFRIWQETSESRYSDPETGRPYDLPGAVQMIFSDLGTESAMETRGFSAYTWIRDELIRLGVPRAEIAFMQHYRKSAAKQKLFGDLNAGRKRILIGSTATMGTGVNAQQRLKALHHLDVPWLVSDIIQREGRIERQGNQHAEIELYAYAQQGSVDATNWQLLERKQRFIGLAMSGDRSIRRIEDIGGEGGNQFAMAKALASGDARLMQKAGLEADLARLERLAAAHYDDQFAVKRAIDRAEREITGAERQIPLIEADIASRQPTKGDAFVLRRDKGDVSEREKAGSWLLSQVRLAAKNGEAGVWNLGRIGGFAVMCEAGPGRRVYYEKRAVDVTLFVEARSGRIEIAVEDDTKGLGLISRLEHALLRIDDALRDAIRIREEAQHRLPSYRARLGLPFAEQAMLDEKRAELKALEDDLAATATDEDPAHDDI
;
A
#
# COMPACT_ATOMS: atom_id res chain seq x y z
N SER A 1 6.15 34.37 25.98
CA SER A 1 6.01 33.10 26.73
C SER A 1 5.15 32.15 25.92
N LYS A 2 5.59 30.88 25.76
CA LYS A 2 4.86 29.84 25.01
C LYS A 2 3.39 29.69 25.44
N LEU A 3 3.09 29.90 26.72
CA LEU A 3 1.74 29.82 27.27
C LEU A 3 0.80 30.87 26.66
N ASN A 4 1.23 32.13 26.58
CA ASN A 4 0.41 33.21 26.02
C ASN A 4 0.20 33.05 24.52
N LEU A 5 1.21 32.53 23.80
CA LEU A 5 1.11 32.24 22.37
C LEU A 5 0.06 31.15 22.11
N MET A 6 0.08 30.07 22.89
CA MET A 6 -0.95 29.03 22.82
C MET A 6 -2.34 29.59 23.12
N ILE A 7 -2.50 30.38 24.19
CA ILE A 7 -3.80 30.97 24.55
C ILE A 7 -4.34 31.85 23.41
N GLY A 8 -3.49 32.69 22.82
CA GLY A 8 -3.88 33.53 21.68
C GLY A 8 -4.33 32.69 20.48
N ASN A 9 -3.62 31.59 20.20
CA ASN A 9 -3.98 30.69 19.10
C ASN A 9 -5.29 29.93 19.36
N VAL A 10 -5.48 29.41 20.58
CA VAL A 10 -6.73 28.75 21.01
C VAL A 10 -7.91 29.71 20.87
N PHE A 11 -7.73 30.96 21.28
CA PHE A 11 -8.74 32.00 21.17
C PHE A 11 -9.07 32.33 19.70
N ARG A 12 -8.06 32.48 18.86
CA ARG A 12 -8.22 32.70 17.41
C ARG A 12 -9.07 31.60 16.77
N ILE A 13 -8.70 30.32 16.99
CA ILE A 13 -9.45 29.17 16.44
C ILE A 13 -10.87 29.13 17.01
N TRP A 14 -11.06 29.48 18.28
CA TRP A 14 -12.39 29.56 18.90
C TRP A 14 -13.27 30.62 18.22
N GLN A 15 -12.71 31.79 17.86
CA GLN A 15 -13.43 32.83 17.13
C GLN A 15 -13.74 32.42 15.69
N GLU A 16 -12.73 31.95 14.95
CA GLU A 16 -12.86 31.56 13.54
C GLU A 16 -13.88 30.42 13.34
N THR A 17 -13.93 29.47 14.27
CA THR A 17 -14.82 28.31 14.19
C THR A 17 -16.17 28.52 14.86
N SER A 18 -16.45 29.70 15.40
CA SER A 18 -17.67 29.99 16.17
C SER A 18 -18.97 29.70 15.40
N GLU A 19 -18.96 29.90 14.08
CA GLU A 19 -20.11 29.65 13.20
C GLU A 19 -20.07 28.29 12.49
N SER A 20 -19.06 27.45 12.74
CA SER A 20 -18.99 26.12 12.14
C SER A 20 -20.16 25.24 12.61
N ARG A 21 -20.90 24.66 11.67
CA ARG A 21 -22.05 23.77 11.93
C ARG A 21 -21.64 22.32 11.74
N TYR A 22 -22.19 21.45 12.57
CA TYR A 22 -21.88 20.02 12.62
C TYR A 22 -23.16 19.22 12.71
N SER A 23 -23.15 18.00 12.19
CA SER A 23 -24.30 17.11 12.22
C SER A 23 -24.03 15.88 13.08
N ASP A 24 -25.06 15.36 13.72
CA ASP A 24 -24.99 14.10 14.45
C ASP A 24 -24.96 12.93 13.44
N PRO A 25 -23.90 12.10 13.43
CA PRO A 25 -23.79 10.97 12.51
C PRO A 25 -24.87 9.90 12.69
N GLU A 26 -25.46 9.76 13.88
CA GLU A 26 -26.48 8.73 14.15
C GLU A 26 -27.87 9.15 13.67
N THR A 27 -28.20 10.44 13.79
CA THR A 27 -29.53 10.97 13.47
C THR A 27 -29.59 11.77 12.17
N GLY A 28 -28.43 12.15 11.62
CA GLY A 28 -28.30 13.00 10.42
C GLY A 28 -28.75 14.45 10.63
N ARG A 29 -29.14 14.84 11.85
CA ARG A 29 -29.63 16.18 12.17
C ARG A 29 -28.48 17.11 12.55
N PRO A 30 -28.57 18.41 12.23
CA PRO A 30 -27.60 19.38 12.73
C PRO A 30 -27.69 19.46 14.25
N TYR A 31 -26.54 19.59 14.91
CA TYR A 31 -26.51 19.94 16.32
C TYR A 31 -27.00 21.37 16.53
N ASP A 32 -27.67 21.62 17.67
CA ASP A 32 -28.24 22.93 17.99
C ASP A 32 -27.18 24.03 18.14
N LEU A 33 -25.99 23.69 18.67
CA LEU A 33 -24.92 24.65 18.92
C LEU A 33 -23.81 24.55 17.87
N PRO A 34 -23.39 25.71 17.31
CA PRO A 34 -22.22 25.78 16.44
C PRO A 34 -20.92 25.75 17.27
N GLY A 35 -19.78 25.77 16.59
CA GLY A 35 -18.49 25.88 17.24
C GLY A 35 -17.69 24.58 17.22
N ALA A 36 -16.43 24.68 16.79
CA ALA A 36 -15.48 23.57 16.89
C ALA A 36 -15.01 23.35 18.34
N VAL A 37 -14.47 22.16 18.57
CA VAL A 37 -13.81 21.76 19.81
C VAL A 37 -12.29 21.81 19.62
N GLN A 38 -11.59 22.15 20.69
CA GLN A 38 -10.13 22.13 20.80
C GLN A 38 -9.70 21.36 22.05
N MET A 39 -8.58 20.64 21.96
CA MET A 39 -7.98 19.93 23.09
C MET A 39 -6.59 20.49 23.41
N ILE A 40 -6.34 20.73 24.70
CA ILE A 40 -5.05 21.19 25.21
C ILE A 40 -4.48 20.10 26.11
N PHE A 41 -3.33 19.56 25.70
CA PHE A 41 -2.55 18.60 26.46
C PHE A 41 -1.46 19.31 27.24
N SER A 42 -1.46 19.09 28.55
CA SER A 42 -0.38 19.51 29.42
C SER A 42 -0.19 18.54 30.59
N ASP A 43 0.97 17.92 30.69
CA ASP A 43 1.36 17.05 31.81
C ASP A 43 1.94 17.84 33.00
N LEU A 44 2.42 19.05 32.76
CA LEU A 44 2.89 20.00 33.76
C LEU A 44 1.81 21.00 34.21
N GLY A 45 1.88 21.46 35.46
CA GLY A 45 1.03 22.57 35.93
C GLY A 45 -0.47 22.23 36.09
N THR A 46 -0.81 20.98 36.37
CA THR A 46 -2.16 20.52 36.73
C THR A 46 -2.73 21.28 37.94
N GLU A 47 -4.03 21.18 38.22
CA GLU A 47 -4.64 21.91 39.36
C GLU A 47 -4.00 21.57 40.72
N SER A 48 -3.49 20.34 40.90
CA SER A 48 -2.73 19.96 42.10
C SER A 48 -1.37 20.67 42.23
N ALA A 49 -0.83 21.22 41.14
CA ALA A 49 0.38 22.04 41.18
C ALA A 49 0.14 23.41 41.85
N MET A 50 -1.12 23.86 41.92
CA MET A 50 -1.48 25.10 42.61
C MET A 50 -1.21 25.02 44.11
N GLU A 51 -1.48 23.86 44.73
CA GLU A 51 -1.25 23.63 46.17
C GLU A 51 0.24 23.49 46.53
N THR A 52 1.09 23.07 45.59
CA THR A 52 2.50 22.77 45.84
C THR A 52 3.49 23.81 45.32
N ARG A 53 3.15 24.54 44.25
CA ARG A 53 4.05 25.49 43.56
C ARG A 53 3.46 26.89 43.38
N GLY A 54 2.26 27.15 43.88
CA GLY A 54 1.59 28.45 43.79
C GLY A 54 1.15 28.88 42.38
N PHE A 55 1.33 28.03 41.36
CA PHE A 55 0.96 28.31 39.97
C PHE A 55 0.43 27.04 39.28
N SER A 56 -0.72 27.16 38.60
CA SER A 56 -1.26 26.13 37.73
C SER A 56 -1.52 26.69 36.33
N ALA A 57 -0.86 26.10 35.33
CA ALA A 57 -1.04 26.43 33.93
C ALA A 57 -2.52 26.28 33.50
N TYR A 58 -3.22 25.26 34.02
CA TYR A 58 -4.62 25.01 33.71
C TYR A 58 -5.52 26.16 34.14
N THR A 59 -5.34 26.64 35.37
CA THR A 59 -6.12 27.76 35.90
C THR A 59 -5.81 29.05 35.16
N TRP A 60 -4.53 29.29 34.85
CA TRP A 60 -4.11 30.47 34.09
C TRP A 60 -4.71 30.48 32.67
N ILE A 61 -4.65 29.35 31.96
CA ILE A 61 -5.25 29.22 30.62
C ILE A 61 -6.74 29.54 30.66
N ARG A 62 -7.48 28.96 31.63
CA ARG A 62 -8.91 29.21 31.78
C ARG A 62 -9.19 30.69 32.04
N ASP A 63 -8.51 31.28 33.02
CA ASP A 63 -8.80 32.64 33.46
C ASP A 63 -8.47 33.67 32.37
N GLU A 64 -7.39 33.42 31.61
CA GLU A 64 -7.02 34.26 30.48
C GLU A 64 -7.97 34.10 29.27
N LEU A 65 -8.41 32.87 28.95
CA LEU A 65 -9.43 32.67 27.91
C LEU A 65 -10.76 33.35 28.29
N ILE A 66 -11.15 33.31 29.56
CA ILE A 66 -12.32 34.03 30.07
C ILE A 66 -12.13 35.54 29.90
N ARG A 67 -10.94 36.05 30.24
CA ARG A 67 -10.60 37.47 30.06
C ARG A 67 -10.69 37.92 28.60
N LEU A 68 -10.35 37.04 27.65
CA LEU A 68 -10.48 37.29 26.21
C LEU A 68 -11.92 37.16 25.68
N GLY A 69 -12.85 36.65 26.49
CA GLY A 69 -14.28 36.58 26.17
C GLY A 69 -14.84 35.17 25.95
N VAL A 70 -14.06 34.12 26.18
CA VAL A 70 -14.56 32.74 26.10
C VAL A 70 -15.47 32.45 27.30
N PRO A 71 -16.71 32.00 27.10
CA PRO A 71 -17.58 31.67 28.22
C PRO A 71 -16.98 30.55 29.09
N ARG A 72 -16.96 30.76 30.41
CA ARG A 72 -16.49 29.74 31.37
C ARG A 72 -17.21 28.39 31.20
N ALA A 73 -18.48 28.44 30.79
CA ALA A 73 -19.28 27.27 30.52
C ALA A 73 -18.74 26.40 29.37
N GLU A 74 -17.95 26.93 28.45
CA GLU A 74 -17.40 26.19 27.30
C GLU A 74 -16.06 25.50 27.61
N ILE A 75 -15.42 25.88 28.72
CA ILE A 75 -14.13 25.34 29.15
C ILE A 75 -14.38 24.16 30.10
N ALA A 76 -13.66 23.05 29.90
CA ALA A 76 -13.73 21.88 30.75
C ALA A 76 -12.33 21.35 31.08
N PHE A 77 -12.18 20.84 32.31
CA PHE A 77 -10.98 20.15 32.76
C PHE A 77 -11.26 18.66 32.89
N MET A 78 -10.45 17.82 32.24
CA MET A 78 -10.67 16.37 32.24
C MET A 78 -10.61 15.77 33.65
N GLN A 79 -9.75 16.30 34.54
CA GLN A 79 -9.61 15.80 35.91
C GLN A 79 -10.87 15.92 36.78
N HIS A 80 -11.82 16.79 36.42
CA HIS A 80 -13.09 16.93 37.15
C HIS A 80 -14.05 15.76 36.87
N TYR A 81 -13.82 14.99 35.81
CA TYR A 81 -14.71 13.92 35.35
C TYR A 81 -14.05 12.54 35.52
N ARG A 82 -14.00 12.05 36.77
CA ARG A 82 -13.32 10.79 37.10
C ARG A 82 -14.15 9.54 36.76
N LYS A 83 -15.47 9.59 37.00
CA LYS A 83 -16.39 8.45 36.78
C LYS A 83 -16.68 8.27 35.29
N SER A 84 -16.80 7.02 34.84
CA SER A 84 -17.07 6.68 33.43
C SER A 84 -18.31 7.41 32.86
N ALA A 85 -19.42 7.41 33.59
CA ALA A 85 -20.64 8.12 33.19
C ALA A 85 -20.44 9.65 33.06
N ALA A 86 -19.62 10.25 33.92
CA ALA A 86 -19.30 11.67 33.86
C ALA A 86 -18.43 12.01 32.65
N LYS A 87 -17.46 11.15 32.31
CA LYS A 87 -16.65 11.26 31.09
C LYS A 87 -17.51 11.15 29.83
N GLN A 88 -18.40 10.17 29.79
CA GLN A 88 -19.32 9.98 28.65
C GLN A 88 -20.21 11.21 28.45
N LYS A 89 -20.74 11.78 29.54
CA LYS A 89 -21.51 13.04 29.47
C LYS A 89 -20.67 14.20 28.92
N LEU A 90 -19.44 14.37 29.42
CA LEU A 90 -18.52 15.39 28.93
C LEU A 90 -18.25 15.25 27.41
N PHE A 91 -18.08 14.03 26.92
CA PHE A 91 -17.86 13.79 25.49
C PHE A 91 -19.11 14.09 24.66
N GLY A 92 -20.30 13.75 25.18
CA GLY A 92 -21.56 14.21 24.60
C GLY A 92 -21.68 15.74 24.58
N ASP A 93 -21.24 16.42 25.64
CA ASP A 93 -21.24 17.89 25.71
C ASP A 93 -20.24 18.53 24.72
N LEU A 94 -19.10 17.89 24.46
CA LEU A 94 -18.14 18.32 23.43
C LEU A 94 -18.73 18.12 22.02
N ASN A 95 -19.28 16.93 21.74
CA ASN A 95 -19.91 16.64 20.44
C ASN A 95 -21.13 17.53 20.18
N ALA A 96 -21.84 17.96 21.23
CA ALA A 96 -22.98 18.88 21.15
C ALA A 96 -22.59 20.36 21.15
N GLY A 97 -21.30 20.72 21.26
CA GLY A 97 -20.82 22.11 21.28
C GLY A 97 -21.04 22.86 22.60
N ARG A 98 -21.59 22.22 23.64
CA ARG A 98 -21.73 22.82 24.99
C ARG A 98 -20.39 23.07 25.65
N LYS A 99 -19.39 22.24 25.33
CA LYS A 99 -17.99 22.43 25.68
C LYS A 99 -17.20 22.58 24.39
N ARG A 100 -16.30 23.55 24.33
CA ARG A 100 -15.47 23.84 23.15
C ARG A 100 -13.97 23.77 23.42
N ILE A 101 -13.56 23.83 24.69
CA ILE A 101 -12.15 23.72 25.08
C ILE A 101 -12.02 22.68 26.19
N LEU A 102 -11.28 21.60 25.91
CA LEU A 102 -10.95 20.57 26.89
C LEU A 102 -9.46 20.64 27.25
N ILE A 103 -9.15 20.71 28.54
CA ILE A 103 -7.77 20.74 29.05
C ILE A 103 -7.53 19.51 29.91
N GLY A 104 -6.42 18.81 29.67
CA GLY A 104 -6.10 17.58 30.38
C GLY A 104 -4.67 17.09 30.15
N SER A 105 -4.28 16.07 30.91
CA SER A 105 -2.99 15.42 30.81
C SER A 105 -3.07 14.15 29.96
N THR A 106 -1.93 13.64 29.50
CA THR A 106 -1.82 12.36 28.78
C THR A 106 -2.50 11.24 29.56
N ALA A 107 -2.23 11.16 30.87
CA ALA A 107 -2.78 10.12 31.73
C ALA A 107 -4.31 10.19 31.88
N THR A 108 -4.87 11.41 31.95
CA THR A 108 -6.31 11.60 32.17
C THR A 108 -7.14 11.48 30.89
N MET A 109 -6.54 11.81 29.75
CA MET A 109 -7.14 11.71 28.41
C MET A 109 -6.76 10.41 27.65
N GLY A 110 -6.04 9.50 28.31
CA GLY A 110 -5.53 8.24 27.76
C GLY A 110 -6.58 7.14 27.50
N THR A 111 -7.82 7.26 27.99
CA THR A 111 -8.84 6.19 27.90
C THR A 111 -9.97 6.52 26.93
N GLY A 112 -10.10 5.77 25.82
CA GLY A 112 -11.36 5.53 25.07
C GLY A 112 -12.34 6.69 24.88
N VAL A 113 -11.86 7.87 24.49
CA VAL A 113 -12.69 9.08 24.31
C VAL A 113 -13.32 9.14 22.91
N ASN A 114 -14.64 9.34 22.82
CA ASN A 114 -15.38 9.57 21.56
C ASN A 114 -15.84 11.04 21.46
N ALA A 115 -14.88 11.96 21.33
CA ALA A 115 -15.10 13.42 21.28
C ALA A 115 -14.56 14.05 19.97
N GLN A 116 -14.37 13.23 18.93
CA GLN A 116 -13.67 13.59 17.71
C GLN A 116 -14.54 14.30 16.66
N GLN A 117 -15.87 14.29 16.80
CA GLN A 117 -16.78 14.67 15.69
C GLN A 117 -16.57 16.08 15.14
N ARG A 118 -16.11 17.01 16.00
CA ARG A 118 -15.90 18.43 15.68
C ARG A 118 -14.57 18.96 16.22
N LEU A 119 -13.60 18.07 16.43
CA LEU A 119 -12.30 18.43 16.99
C LEU A 119 -11.42 19.04 15.89
N LYS A 120 -11.18 20.35 15.94
CA LYS A 120 -10.44 21.08 14.91
C LYS A 120 -8.95 21.18 15.20
N ALA A 121 -8.59 21.38 16.47
CA ALA A 121 -7.21 21.61 16.87
C ALA A 121 -6.81 20.87 18.14
N LEU A 122 -5.57 20.42 18.16
CA LEU A 122 -4.91 19.80 19.32
C LEU A 122 -3.62 20.56 19.64
N HIS A 123 -3.46 20.91 20.91
CA HIS A 123 -2.37 21.74 21.40
C HIS A 123 -1.52 20.98 22.41
N HIS A 124 -0.23 20.79 22.12
CA HIS A 124 0.77 20.28 23.05
C HIS A 124 1.48 21.46 23.72
N LEU A 125 1.06 21.81 24.94
CA LEU A 125 1.73 22.83 25.73
C LEU A 125 3.10 22.36 26.23
N ASP A 126 3.21 21.07 26.50
CA ASP A 126 4.43 20.39 26.83
C ASP A 126 4.63 19.11 26.02
N VAL A 127 5.90 18.76 25.89
CA VAL A 127 6.36 17.60 25.14
C VAL A 127 6.43 16.41 26.09
N PRO A 128 5.67 15.34 25.86
CA PRO A 128 5.75 14.16 26.69
C PRO A 128 7.09 13.44 26.43
N TRP A 129 7.60 12.73 27.43
CA TRP A 129 8.90 12.05 27.37
C TRP A 129 8.93 10.83 26.42
N LEU A 130 7.76 10.35 26.00
CA LEU A 130 7.58 9.17 25.16
C LEU A 130 6.84 9.51 23.86
N VAL A 131 7.36 9.00 22.74
CA VAL A 131 6.75 9.15 21.41
C VAL A 131 5.38 8.48 21.32
N SER A 132 5.19 7.36 22.03
CA SER A 132 3.90 6.67 22.13
C SER A 132 2.81 7.58 22.66
N ASP A 133 3.15 8.52 23.55
CA ASP A 133 2.19 9.43 24.14
C ASP A 133 1.76 10.48 23.12
N ILE A 134 2.67 10.98 22.27
CA ILE A 134 2.33 11.89 21.16
C ILE A 134 1.38 11.20 20.19
N ILE A 135 1.73 9.99 19.71
CA ILE A 135 0.89 9.21 18.79
C ILE A 135 -0.48 8.93 19.42
N GLN A 136 -0.52 8.61 20.72
CA GLN A 136 -1.80 8.40 21.43
C GLN A 136 -2.63 9.66 21.56
N ARG A 137 -1.99 10.84 21.74
CA ARG A 137 -2.66 12.15 21.81
C ARG A 137 -3.19 12.55 20.42
N GLU A 138 -2.37 12.49 19.38
CA GLU A 138 -2.72 12.86 18.00
C GLU A 138 -3.76 11.90 17.40
N GLY A 139 -3.65 10.61 17.71
CA GLY A 139 -4.66 9.61 17.37
C GLY A 139 -6.02 9.84 18.06
N ARG A 140 -6.22 10.93 18.82
CA ARG A 140 -7.54 11.39 19.30
C ARG A 140 -8.25 12.31 18.30
N ILE A 141 -7.50 13.08 17.51
CA ILE A 141 -8.02 14.01 16.52
C ILE A 141 -8.04 13.40 15.12
N GLU A 142 -7.02 12.60 14.79
CA GLU A 142 -6.94 11.83 13.56
C GLU A 142 -7.76 10.53 13.70
N ARG A 143 -9.08 10.65 13.53
CA ARG A 143 -10.02 9.54 13.66
C ARG A 143 -11.14 9.61 12.64
N GLN A 144 -11.57 8.44 12.18
CA GLN A 144 -12.80 8.31 11.42
C GLN A 144 -13.99 8.87 12.23
N GLY A 145 -14.80 9.71 11.58
CA GLY A 145 -15.95 10.38 12.19
C GLY A 145 -15.72 11.85 12.60
N ASN A 146 -14.51 12.39 12.44
CA ASN A 146 -14.28 13.85 12.50
C ASN A 146 -14.84 14.50 11.22
N GLN A 147 -15.59 15.60 11.37
CA GLN A 147 -16.24 16.30 10.25
C GLN A 147 -15.36 17.37 9.61
N HIS A 148 -14.15 17.59 10.12
CA HIS A 148 -13.17 18.48 9.49
C HIS A 148 -12.36 17.74 8.42
N ALA A 149 -12.26 18.34 7.22
CA ALA A 149 -11.36 17.86 6.16
C ALA A 149 -9.88 18.02 6.55
N GLU A 150 -9.56 19.04 7.34
CA GLU A 150 -8.22 19.34 7.82
C GLU A 150 -8.23 19.60 9.32
N ILE A 151 -7.30 18.97 10.04
CA ILE A 151 -7.09 19.11 11.48
C ILE A 151 -5.76 19.82 11.74
N GLU A 152 -5.67 20.53 12.86
CA GLU A 152 -4.49 21.33 13.19
C GLU A 152 -3.79 20.79 14.45
N LEU A 153 -2.51 20.45 14.33
CA LEU A 153 -1.67 20.00 15.44
C LEU A 153 -0.66 21.11 15.77
N TYR A 154 -0.68 21.58 17.01
CA TYR A 154 0.21 22.63 17.48
C TYR A 154 1.10 22.12 18.61
N ALA A 155 2.40 22.31 18.48
CA ALA A 155 3.36 22.04 19.53
C ALA A 155 4.11 23.32 19.91
N TYR A 156 4.12 23.66 21.20
CA TYR A 156 4.69 24.91 21.68
C TYR A 156 6.00 24.68 22.42
N ALA A 157 7.08 25.30 21.94
CA ALA A 157 8.39 25.26 22.57
C ALA A 157 8.83 26.67 23.01
N GLN A 158 9.61 26.74 24.09
CA GLN A 158 10.28 27.98 24.50
C GLN A 158 11.76 27.88 24.12
N GLN A 159 12.25 28.84 23.32
CA GLN A 159 13.64 28.93 22.88
C GLN A 159 14.60 28.96 24.08
N GLY A 160 15.71 28.21 24.00
CA GLY A 160 16.73 28.14 25.05
C GLY A 160 16.33 27.37 26.32
N SER A 161 15.28 26.54 26.27
CA SER A 161 14.83 25.71 27.40
C SER A 161 15.08 24.22 27.18
N VAL A 162 14.92 23.41 28.24
CA VAL A 162 15.03 21.94 28.24
C VAL A 162 14.09 21.26 27.21
N ASP A 163 13.11 22.00 26.68
CA ASP A 163 12.24 21.54 25.59
C ASP A 163 13.04 21.13 24.33
N ALA A 164 14.16 21.80 24.01
CA ALA A 164 15.01 21.47 22.85
C ALA A 164 15.63 20.06 22.95
N THR A 165 16.15 19.73 24.13
CA THR A 165 16.78 18.42 24.42
C THR A 165 15.75 17.30 24.40
N ASN A 166 14.52 17.56 24.85
CA ASN A 166 13.43 16.58 24.83
C ASN A 166 12.96 16.30 23.39
N TRP A 167 12.84 17.32 22.54
CA TRP A 167 12.53 17.13 21.13
C TRP A 167 13.62 16.34 20.38
N GLN A 168 14.90 16.63 20.65
CA GLN A 168 16.04 15.86 20.10
C GLN A 168 16.03 14.39 20.55
N LEU A 169 15.64 14.11 21.80
CA LEU A 169 15.53 12.75 22.31
C LEU A 169 14.38 11.98 21.62
N LEU A 170 13.26 12.65 21.34
CA LEU A 170 12.12 12.06 20.64
C LEU A 170 12.41 11.83 19.15
N GLU A 171 13.12 12.75 18.49
CA GLU A 171 13.62 12.60 17.12
C GLU A 171 14.42 11.29 16.96
N ARG A 172 15.41 11.10 17.84
CA ARG A 172 16.27 9.90 17.82
C ARG A 172 15.48 8.61 18.07
N LYS A 173 14.47 8.65 18.95
CA LYS A 173 13.61 7.49 19.26
C LYS A 173 12.66 7.17 18.11
N GLN A 174 12.02 8.17 17.49
CA GLN A 174 11.11 7.94 16.36
C GLN A 174 11.86 7.42 15.14
N ARG A 175 13.06 7.96 14.86
CA ARG A 175 13.94 7.45 13.80
C ARG A 175 14.24 5.96 13.99
N PHE A 176 14.52 5.53 15.22
CA PHE A 176 14.76 4.13 15.56
C PHE A 176 13.51 3.25 15.37
N ILE A 177 12.32 3.73 15.71
CA ILE A 177 11.06 3.01 15.52
C ILE A 177 10.72 2.87 14.02
N GLY A 178 10.87 3.93 13.23
CA GLY A 178 10.67 3.90 11.78
C GLY A 178 11.56 2.88 11.08
N LEU A 179 12.83 2.79 11.50
CA LEU A 179 13.81 1.80 11.03
C LEU A 179 13.44 0.36 11.44
N ALA A 180 12.89 0.16 12.65
CA ALA A 180 12.45 -1.16 13.08
C ALA A 180 11.18 -1.63 12.33
N MET A 181 10.30 -0.69 11.95
CA MET A 181 9.04 -0.98 11.25
C MET A 181 9.22 -1.19 9.73
N SER A 182 10.29 -0.68 9.12
CA SER A 182 10.53 -0.82 7.67
C SER A 182 10.99 -2.22 7.24
N GLY A 183 11.42 -3.07 8.18
CA GLY A 183 11.72 -4.49 7.94
C GLY A 183 12.92 -4.77 7.02
N ASP A 184 13.66 -3.75 6.61
CA ASP A 184 14.77 -3.89 5.67
C ASP A 184 16.07 -4.32 6.36
N ARG A 185 16.50 -5.57 6.12
CA ARG A 185 17.71 -6.19 6.71
C ARG A 185 19.02 -5.72 6.05
N SER A 186 18.96 -4.88 5.01
CA SER A 186 20.15 -4.46 4.23
C SER A 186 20.84 -3.20 4.77
N ILE A 187 20.24 -2.49 5.72
CA ILE A 187 20.75 -1.22 6.25
C ILE A 187 21.87 -1.49 7.28
N ARG A 188 23.12 -1.58 6.81
CA ARG A 188 24.35 -1.59 7.66
C ARG A 188 25.02 -0.22 7.80
N ARG A 189 24.43 0.85 7.26
CA ARG A 189 24.90 2.22 7.39
C ARG A 189 23.71 3.13 7.67
N ILE A 190 23.83 3.96 8.71
CA ILE A 190 22.80 4.89 9.15
C ILE A 190 22.81 6.10 8.19
N GLU A 191 22.11 5.98 7.08
CA GLU A 191 21.75 7.12 6.23
C GLU A 191 20.22 7.29 6.20
N ASP A 192 19.81 8.47 5.78
CA ASP A 192 18.64 9.20 6.23
C ASP A 192 17.30 8.65 5.74
N ILE A 193 16.60 7.89 6.60
CA ILE A 193 15.18 7.57 6.39
C ILE A 193 14.35 8.59 7.19
N GLY A 194 14.16 9.75 6.57
CA GLY A 194 13.17 10.74 7.00
C GLY A 194 11.75 10.23 6.73
N GLY A 195 11.20 9.45 7.65
CA GLY A 195 9.74 9.27 7.73
C GLY A 195 9.06 10.58 8.12
N GLU A 196 7.76 10.74 7.84
CA GLU A 196 6.97 11.95 8.17
C GLU A 196 7.14 12.40 9.64
N GLY A 197 7.27 11.45 10.57
CA GLY A 197 7.53 11.76 11.98
C GLY A 197 8.92 12.31 12.27
N GLY A 198 9.96 11.90 11.54
CA GLY A 198 11.34 12.38 11.75
C GLY A 198 11.50 13.87 11.43
N ASN A 199 10.86 14.32 10.35
CA ASN A 199 10.89 15.71 9.91
C ASN A 199 10.24 16.67 10.93
N GLN A 200 9.12 16.26 11.55
CA GLN A 200 8.44 17.08 12.57
C GLN A 200 9.34 17.35 13.79
N PHE A 201 10.15 16.36 14.19
CA PHE A 201 11.07 16.50 15.31
C PHE A 201 12.32 17.34 14.95
N ALA A 202 12.83 17.21 13.72
CA ALA A 202 13.91 18.07 13.21
C ALA A 202 13.46 19.55 13.15
N MET A 203 12.23 19.83 12.70
CA MET A 203 11.62 21.16 12.76
C MET A 203 11.46 21.68 14.19
N ALA A 204 11.01 20.82 15.12
CA ALA A 204 10.89 21.20 16.55
C ALA A 204 12.24 21.52 17.20
N LYS A 205 13.30 20.79 16.83
CA LYS A 205 14.68 21.08 17.25
C LYS A 205 15.16 22.42 16.71
N ALA A 206 14.92 22.71 15.43
CA ALA A 206 15.28 23.99 14.82
C ALA A 206 14.57 25.17 15.51
N LEU A 207 13.26 25.04 15.76
CA LEU A 207 12.47 26.04 16.50
C LEU A 207 12.99 26.28 17.92
N ALA A 208 13.46 25.22 18.59
CA ALA A 208 13.96 25.32 19.95
C ALA A 208 15.40 25.86 20.05
N SER A 209 16.23 25.58 19.03
CA SER A 209 17.59 26.11 18.86
C SER A 209 17.60 27.58 18.45
N GLY A 210 16.61 28.02 17.67
CA GLY A 210 16.51 29.40 17.21
C GLY A 210 17.36 29.75 15.99
N ASP A 211 18.13 28.80 15.44
CA ASP A 211 18.82 28.98 14.17
C ASP A 211 17.84 28.73 13.01
N ALA A 212 17.49 29.80 12.29
CA ALA A 212 16.58 29.76 11.14
C ALA A 212 17.07 28.83 10.02
N ARG A 213 18.39 28.61 9.92
CA ARG A 213 19.00 27.73 8.91
C ARG A 213 18.68 26.26 9.15
N LEU A 214 18.58 25.83 10.41
CA LEU A 214 18.16 24.46 10.75
C LEU A 214 16.70 24.20 10.35
N MET A 215 15.84 25.21 10.40
CA MET A 215 14.45 25.09 9.96
C MET A 215 14.35 25.00 8.45
N GLN A 216 15.13 25.81 7.74
CA GLN A 216 15.25 25.74 6.28
C GLN A 216 15.79 24.37 5.84
N LYS A 217 16.79 23.83 6.55
CA LYS A 217 17.34 22.49 6.30
C LYS A 217 16.27 21.41 6.42
N ALA A 218 15.56 21.36 7.54
CA ALA A 218 14.49 20.37 7.75
C ALA A 218 13.39 20.48 6.69
N GLY A 219 12.99 21.70 6.31
CA GLY A 219 12.02 21.92 5.22
C GLY A 219 12.51 21.39 3.86
N LEU A 220 13.76 21.69 3.50
CA LEU A 220 14.37 21.22 2.26
C LEU A 220 14.54 19.69 2.23
N GLU A 221 14.92 19.07 3.34
CA GLU A 221 15.00 17.61 3.47
C GLU A 221 13.63 16.94 3.27
N ALA A 222 12.57 17.54 3.80
CA ALA A 222 11.20 17.05 3.62
C ALA A 222 10.73 17.10 2.16
N ASP A 223 10.96 18.24 1.52
CA ASP A 223 10.63 18.44 0.10
C ASP A 223 11.45 17.50 -0.79
N LEU A 224 12.74 17.32 -0.48
CA LEU A 224 13.62 16.40 -1.18
C LEU A 224 13.12 14.96 -1.03
N ALA A 225 12.82 14.51 0.18
CA ALA A 225 12.29 13.17 0.43
C ALA A 225 10.95 12.92 -0.29
N ARG A 226 10.10 13.95 -0.43
CA ARG A 226 8.87 13.87 -1.26
C ARG A 226 9.21 13.71 -2.74
N LEU A 227 10.07 14.57 -3.27
CA LEU A 227 10.47 14.57 -4.69
C LEU A 227 11.21 13.28 -5.08
N GLU A 228 12.06 12.74 -4.21
CA GLU A 228 12.78 11.49 -4.43
C GLU A 228 11.84 10.28 -4.47
N ARG A 229 10.80 10.25 -3.63
CA ARG A 229 9.76 9.22 -3.71
C ARG A 229 9.00 9.28 -5.03
N LEU A 230 8.67 10.49 -5.50
CA LEU A 230 8.01 10.68 -6.80
C LEU A 230 8.91 10.27 -7.95
N ALA A 231 10.20 10.60 -7.90
CA ALA A 231 11.18 10.19 -8.89
C ALA A 231 11.34 8.66 -8.92
N ALA A 232 11.47 8.01 -7.75
CA ALA A 232 11.54 6.55 -7.65
C ALA A 232 10.31 5.87 -8.26
N ALA A 233 9.11 6.36 -7.92
CA ALA A 233 7.85 5.86 -8.49
C ALA A 233 7.80 6.04 -10.03
N HIS A 234 8.30 7.16 -10.54
CA HIS A 234 8.41 7.40 -11.97
C HIS A 234 9.34 6.40 -12.66
N TYR A 235 10.54 6.16 -12.12
CA TYR A 235 11.48 5.19 -12.70
C TYR A 235 10.94 3.75 -12.63
N ASP A 236 10.28 3.38 -11.54
CA ASP A 236 9.62 2.07 -11.42
C ASP A 236 8.51 1.90 -12.46
N ASP A 237 7.71 2.94 -12.72
CA ASP A 237 6.71 2.94 -13.79
C ASP A 237 7.38 2.78 -15.16
N GLN A 238 8.50 3.47 -15.42
CA GLN A 238 9.27 3.30 -16.66
C GLN A 238 9.75 1.86 -16.87
N PHE A 239 10.25 1.20 -15.82
CA PHE A 239 10.62 -0.22 -15.88
C PHE A 239 9.41 -1.13 -16.09
N ALA A 240 8.28 -0.83 -15.46
CA ALA A 240 7.03 -1.58 -15.65
C ALA A 240 6.50 -1.46 -17.08
N VAL A 241 6.49 -0.25 -17.65
CA VAL A 241 6.11 0.04 -19.03
C VAL A 241 7.02 -0.70 -20.01
N LYS A 242 8.34 -0.69 -19.80
CA LYS A 242 9.27 -1.46 -20.63
C LYS A 242 8.96 -2.97 -20.61
N ARG A 243 8.75 -3.55 -19.43
CA ARG A 243 8.36 -4.97 -19.30
C ARG A 243 7.01 -5.27 -19.98
N ALA A 244 6.07 -4.32 -19.96
CA ALA A 244 4.79 -4.46 -20.62
C ALA A 244 4.91 -4.43 -22.15
N ILE A 245 5.79 -3.58 -22.69
CA ILE A 245 6.15 -3.55 -24.12
C ILE A 245 6.77 -4.90 -24.52
N ASP A 246 7.82 -5.34 -23.82
CA ASP A 246 8.50 -6.61 -24.14
C ASP A 246 7.55 -7.81 -24.10
N ARG A 247 6.54 -7.78 -23.20
CA ARG A 247 5.51 -8.81 -23.11
C ARG A 247 4.54 -8.74 -24.29
N ALA A 248 4.02 -7.55 -24.60
CA ALA A 248 3.11 -7.37 -25.73
C ALA A 248 3.77 -7.77 -27.05
N GLU A 249 5.04 -7.42 -27.28
CA GLU A 249 5.78 -7.81 -28.49
C GLU A 249 6.00 -9.33 -28.58
N ARG A 250 6.26 -9.99 -27.45
CA ARG A 250 6.34 -11.46 -27.38
C ARG A 250 4.99 -12.13 -27.67
N GLU A 251 3.90 -11.58 -27.15
CA GLU A 251 2.55 -12.09 -27.42
C GLU A 251 2.18 -11.93 -28.90
N ILE A 252 2.46 -10.77 -29.51
CA ILE A 252 2.24 -10.53 -30.93
C ILE A 252 3.06 -11.51 -31.77
N THR A 253 4.37 -11.58 -31.53
CA THR A 253 5.28 -12.47 -32.27
C THR A 253 4.87 -13.94 -32.12
N GLY A 254 4.48 -14.35 -30.91
CA GLY A 254 4.01 -15.71 -30.63
C GLY A 254 2.73 -16.03 -31.39
N ALA A 255 1.74 -15.14 -31.32
CA ALA A 255 0.46 -15.30 -32.02
C ALA A 255 0.63 -15.28 -33.55
N GLU A 256 1.42 -14.35 -34.10
CA GLU A 256 1.72 -14.27 -35.54
C GLU A 256 2.41 -15.52 -36.08
N ARG A 257 3.24 -16.19 -35.26
CA ARG A 257 3.83 -17.49 -35.61
C ARG A 257 2.82 -18.64 -35.54
N GLN A 258 1.89 -18.60 -34.59
CA GLN A 258 0.95 -19.71 -34.33
C GLN A 258 -0.26 -19.69 -35.25
N ILE A 259 -0.84 -18.52 -35.54
CA ILE A 259 -2.03 -18.36 -36.38
C ILE A 259 -1.93 -19.12 -37.71
N PRO A 260 -0.88 -18.98 -38.54
CA PRO A 260 -0.80 -19.70 -39.82
C PRO A 260 -0.68 -21.22 -39.65
N LEU A 261 -0.12 -21.70 -38.54
CA LEU A 261 -0.04 -23.13 -38.24
C LEU A 261 -1.43 -23.68 -37.90
N ILE A 262 -2.18 -22.96 -37.06
CA ILE A 262 -3.55 -23.31 -36.67
C ILE A 262 -4.49 -23.25 -37.88
N GLU A 263 -4.36 -22.24 -38.73
CA GLU A 263 -5.14 -22.12 -39.98
C GLU A 263 -4.86 -23.31 -40.92
N ALA A 264 -3.59 -23.72 -41.05
CA ALA A 264 -3.22 -24.89 -41.85
C ALA A 264 -3.80 -26.20 -41.25
N ASP A 265 -3.84 -26.31 -39.93
CA ASP A 265 -4.47 -27.45 -39.25
C ASP A 265 -5.97 -27.49 -39.52
N ILE A 266 -6.68 -26.36 -39.35
CA ILE A 266 -8.12 -26.24 -39.67
C ILE A 266 -8.39 -26.61 -41.13
N ALA A 267 -7.56 -26.15 -42.07
CA ALA A 267 -7.69 -26.48 -43.49
C ALA A 267 -7.45 -27.96 -43.79
N SER A 268 -6.58 -28.63 -43.01
CA SER A 268 -6.28 -30.06 -43.17
C SER A 268 -7.30 -30.99 -42.50
N ARG A 269 -8.18 -30.44 -41.65
CA ARG A 269 -9.15 -31.19 -40.86
C ARG A 269 -10.19 -31.86 -41.76
N GLN A 270 -10.35 -33.16 -41.58
CA GLN A 270 -11.39 -33.95 -42.22
C GLN A 270 -12.61 -34.06 -41.29
N PRO A 271 -13.85 -33.99 -41.82
CA PRO A 271 -15.06 -34.16 -41.01
C PRO A 271 -15.07 -35.51 -40.30
N THR A 272 -15.40 -35.52 -39.01
CA THR A 272 -15.56 -36.75 -38.22
C THR A 272 -17.00 -37.00 -37.76
N LYS A 273 -17.92 -36.07 -38.01
CA LYS A 273 -19.33 -36.18 -37.58
C LYS A 273 -20.09 -37.25 -38.36
N GLY A 274 -21.03 -37.93 -37.69
CA GLY A 274 -21.89 -38.94 -38.30
C GLY A 274 -21.10 -40.09 -38.90
N ASP A 275 -21.40 -40.43 -40.16
CA ASP A 275 -20.78 -41.54 -40.87
C ASP A 275 -19.38 -41.21 -41.44
N ALA A 276 -18.92 -39.96 -41.30
CA ALA A 276 -17.59 -39.55 -41.75
C ALA A 276 -16.45 -39.99 -40.82
N PHE A 277 -16.76 -40.52 -39.63
CA PHE A 277 -15.74 -41.00 -38.70
C PHE A 277 -15.02 -42.23 -39.26
N VAL A 278 -13.70 -42.11 -39.39
CA VAL A 278 -12.81 -43.22 -39.71
C VAL A 278 -11.49 -43.05 -38.96
N LEU A 279 -11.10 -44.07 -38.19
CA LEU A 279 -9.73 -44.24 -37.72
C LEU A 279 -8.94 -45.00 -38.79
N ARG A 280 -8.05 -44.31 -39.48
CA ARG A 280 -7.17 -44.91 -40.51
C ARG A 280 -5.90 -45.45 -39.86
N ARG A 281 -5.63 -46.74 -40.02
CA ARG A 281 -4.45 -47.42 -39.45
C ARG A 281 -3.73 -48.21 -40.54
N ASP A 282 -2.47 -48.53 -40.31
CA ASP A 282 -1.68 -49.37 -41.22
C ASP A 282 -2.31 -50.76 -41.44
N LYS A 283 -3.01 -51.29 -40.42
CA LYS A 283 -3.69 -52.60 -40.45
C LYS A 283 -5.19 -52.50 -40.78
N GLY A 284 -5.60 -51.43 -41.45
CA GLY A 284 -6.97 -51.22 -41.94
C GLY A 284 -7.81 -50.25 -41.12
N ASP A 285 -8.79 -49.68 -41.83
CA ASP A 285 -9.67 -48.61 -41.36
C ASP A 285 -10.76 -49.12 -40.42
N VAL A 286 -11.11 -48.31 -39.41
CA VAL A 286 -12.17 -48.61 -38.44
C VAL A 286 -13.15 -47.44 -38.40
N SER A 287 -14.39 -47.66 -38.84
CA SER A 287 -15.47 -46.67 -38.84
C SER A 287 -16.38 -46.74 -37.60
N GLU A 288 -16.29 -47.80 -36.80
CA GLU A 288 -17.08 -47.93 -35.57
C GLU A 288 -16.37 -47.28 -34.38
N ARG A 289 -17.00 -46.24 -33.81
CA ARG A 289 -16.41 -45.40 -32.74
C ARG A 289 -16.02 -46.17 -31.50
N GLU A 290 -16.88 -47.07 -31.01
CA GLU A 290 -16.58 -47.86 -29.81
C GLU A 290 -15.36 -48.76 -30.08
N LYS A 291 -15.33 -49.49 -31.20
CA LYS A 291 -14.18 -50.33 -31.55
C LYS A 291 -12.89 -49.53 -31.72
N ALA A 292 -12.95 -48.36 -32.37
CA ALA A 292 -11.79 -47.49 -32.54
C ALA A 292 -11.26 -46.98 -31.18
N GLY A 293 -12.15 -46.49 -30.32
CA GLY A 293 -11.79 -46.00 -28.99
C GLY A 293 -11.27 -47.09 -28.06
N SER A 294 -11.94 -48.24 -28.00
CA SER A 294 -11.47 -49.40 -27.21
C SER A 294 -10.10 -49.88 -27.70
N TRP A 295 -9.86 -49.85 -29.01
CA TRP A 295 -8.56 -50.21 -29.57
C TRP A 295 -7.48 -49.19 -29.15
N LEU A 296 -7.72 -47.88 -29.24
CA LEU A 296 -6.76 -46.85 -28.78
C LEU A 296 -6.44 -47.02 -27.29
N LEU A 297 -7.45 -47.23 -26.45
CA LEU A 297 -7.27 -47.51 -25.01
C LEU A 297 -6.45 -48.77 -24.76
N SER A 298 -6.61 -49.81 -25.59
CA SER A 298 -5.78 -51.02 -25.49
C SER A 298 -4.30 -50.74 -25.78
N GLN A 299 -4.00 -49.83 -26.71
CA GLN A 299 -2.63 -49.44 -27.03
C GLN A 299 -2.00 -48.63 -25.89
N VAL A 300 -2.76 -47.71 -25.29
CA VAL A 300 -2.33 -46.95 -24.10
C VAL A 300 -2.02 -47.90 -22.94
N ARG A 301 -2.89 -48.87 -22.65
CA ARG A 301 -2.66 -49.89 -21.61
C ARG A 301 -1.48 -50.80 -21.93
N LEU A 302 -1.27 -51.14 -23.20
CA LEU A 302 -0.13 -51.95 -23.64
C LEU A 302 1.19 -51.20 -23.42
N ALA A 303 1.25 -49.92 -23.80
CA ALA A 303 2.42 -49.07 -23.56
C ALA A 303 2.73 -48.95 -22.06
N ALA A 304 1.70 -48.74 -21.23
CA ALA A 304 1.83 -48.69 -19.77
C ALA A 304 2.36 -50.01 -19.18
N LYS A 305 1.88 -51.14 -19.69
CA LYS A 305 2.29 -52.49 -19.24
C LYS A 305 3.72 -52.84 -19.66
N ASN A 306 4.12 -52.46 -20.87
CA ASN A 306 5.45 -52.75 -21.39
C ASN A 306 6.54 -51.99 -20.63
N GLY A 307 6.22 -50.79 -20.10
CA GLY A 307 7.15 -50.03 -19.26
C GLY A 307 8.36 -49.45 -20.01
N GLU A 308 8.35 -49.52 -21.34
CA GLU A 308 9.38 -48.97 -22.21
C GLU A 308 9.02 -47.55 -22.64
N ALA A 309 10.01 -46.67 -22.65
CA ALA A 309 9.83 -45.33 -23.17
C ALA A 309 9.79 -45.36 -24.71
N GLY A 310 8.83 -44.67 -25.31
CA GLY A 310 8.64 -44.69 -26.75
C GLY A 310 7.50 -43.80 -27.22
N VAL A 311 7.49 -43.53 -28.52
CA VAL A 311 6.43 -42.78 -29.20
C VAL A 311 5.91 -43.64 -30.35
N TRP A 312 4.60 -43.87 -30.39
CA TRP A 312 3.93 -44.72 -31.36
C TRP A 312 2.82 -43.97 -32.08
N ASN A 313 2.79 -44.10 -33.42
CA ASN A 313 1.68 -43.61 -34.23
C ASN A 313 0.56 -44.66 -34.24
N LEU A 314 -0.61 -44.28 -33.73
CA LEU A 314 -1.78 -45.15 -33.64
C LEU A 314 -2.74 -45.01 -34.83
N GLY A 315 -2.39 -44.18 -35.82
CA GLY A 315 -3.19 -43.92 -37.01
C GLY A 315 -3.63 -42.47 -37.10
N ARG A 316 -4.63 -42.22 -37.96
CA ARG A 316 -5.18 -40.88 -38.19
C ARG A 316 -6.68 -40.80 -37.93
N ILE A 317 -7.11 -39.75 -37.26
CA ILE A 317 -8.52 -39.38 -37.06
C ILE A 317 -8.69 -37.93 -37.50
N GLY A 318 -9.69 -37.65 -38.34
CA GLY A 318 -10.00 -36.28 -38.77
C GLY A 318 -8.86 -35.58 -39.51
N GLY A 319 -7.96 -36.33 -40.15
CA GLY A 319 -6.77 -35.80 -40.84
C GLY A 319 -5.49 -35.76 -39.99
N PHE A 320 -5.60 -35.84 -38.67
CA PHE A 320 -4.49 -35.69 -37.73
C PHE A 320 -3.95 -37.03 -37.24
N ALA A 321 -2.65 -37.09 -36.96
CA ALA A 321 -2.02 -38.28 -36.38
C ALA A 321 -2.36 -38.39 -34.89
N VAL A 322 -2.83 -39.56 -34.48
CA VAL A 322 -3.07 -39.90 -33.07
C VAL A 322 -1.84 -40.63 -32.58
N MET A 323 -1.18 -40.07 -31.58
CA MET A 323 0.11 -40.52 -31.07
C MET A 323 -0.03 -40.96 -29.62
N CYS A 324 0.75 -41.97 -29.24
CA CYS A 324 0.89 -42.44 -27.87
C CYS A 324 2.36 -42.31 -27.48
N GLU A 325 2.65 -41.59 -26.41
CA GLU A 325 4.00 -41.45 -25.86
C GLU A 325 4.03 -42.05 -24.45
N ALA A 326 4.98 -42.93 -24.19
CA ALA A 326 5.32 -43.39 -22.85
C ALA A 326 6.67 -42.79 -22.45
N GLY A 327 6.70 -42.08 -21.33
CA GLY A 327 7.90 -41.47 -20.78
C GLY A 327 8.18 -41.93 -19.35
N PRO A 328 9.37 -41.62 -18.80
CA PRO A 328 9.66 -41.88 -17.40
C PRO A 328 8.65 -41.14 -16.52
N GLY A 329 7.83 -41.90 -15.79
CA GLY A 329 6.76 -41.33 -14.98
C GLY A 329 7.27 -40.65 -13.72
N ARG A 330 6.50 -39.65 -13.23
CA ARG A 330 6.82 -38.95 -11.96
C ARG A 330 6.44 -39.76 -10.72
N ARG A 331 5.63 -40.81 -10.87
CA ARG A 331 5.13 -41.65 -9.77
C ARG A 331 5.99 -42.90 -9.58
N VAL A 332 6.49 -43.10 -8.36
CA VAL A 332 7.18 -44.34 -7.95
C VAL A 332 6.19 -45.17 -7.12
N TYR A 333 5.82 -46.36 -7.61
CA TYR A 333 5.07 -47.34 -6.83
C TYR A 333 5.89 -48.62 -6.70
N TYR A 334 6.08 -49.09 -5.46
CA TYR A 334 6.58 -50.43 -5.11
C TYR A 334 7.68 -50.97 -6.04
N GLU A 335 8.81 -50.25 -6.11
CA GLU A 335 10.04 -50.70 -6.80
C GLU A 335 9.96 -50.90 -8.33
N LYS A 336 8.86 -50.51 -8.99
CA LYS A 336 8.79 -50.41 -10.46
C LYS A 336 8.56 -48.95 -10.89
N ARG A 337 9.41 -48.43 -11.77
CA ARG A 337 9.17 -47.14 -12.43
C ARG A 337 7.91 -47.27 -13.26
N ALA A 338 6.81 -46.68 -12.81
CA ALA A 338 5.64 -46.53 -13.66
C ALA A 338 6.00 -45.57 -14.80
N VAL A 339 5.65 -45.92 -16.02
CA VAL A 339 5.73 -45.00 -17.16
C VAL A 339 4.45 -44.17 -17.21
N ASP A 340 4.60 -42.86 -17.38
CA ASP A 340 3.44 -42.00 -17.65
C ASP A 340 3.16 -42.10 -19.16
N VAL A 341 1.93 -42.48 -19.51
CA VAL A 341 1.51 -42.64 -20.91
C VAL A 341 0.55 -41.52 -21.27
N THR A 342 0.88 -40.78 -22.32
CA THR A 342 0.10 -39.67 -22.84
C THR A 342 -0.41 -40.00 -24.24
N LEU A 343 -1.72 -39.88 -24.45
CA LEU A 343 -2.32 -39.88 -25.78
C LEU A 343 -2.43 -38.44 -26.25
N PHE A 344 -2.01 -38.14 -27.48
CA PHE A 344 -2.13 -36.80 -28.04
C PHE A 344 -2.42 -36.84 -29.54
N VAL A 345 -2.93 -35.72 -30.05
CA VAL A 345 -3.04 -35.47 -31.48
C VAL A 345 -1.89 -34.58 -31.90
N GLU A 346 -1.18 -34.98 -32.95
CA GLU A 346 -0.10 -34.18 -33.53
C GLU A 346 -0.67 -33.25 -34.62
N ALA A 347 -0.61 -31.95 -34.34
CA ALA A 347 -1.00 -30.87 -35.24
C ALA A 347 0.22 -29.97 -35.53
N ARG A 348 0.17 -29.17 -36.60
CA ARG A 348 1.26 -28.25 -36.95
C ARG A 348 1.40 -27.14 -35.91
N SER A 349 0.30 -26.71 -35.30
CA SER A 349 0.26 -25.76 -34.19
C SER A 349 0.78 -26.34 -32.88
N GLY A 350 1.03 -27.65 -32.82
CA GLY A 350 1.58 -28.34 -31.66
C GLY A 350 0.81 -29.58 -31.25
N ARG A 351 1.25 -30.20 -30.15
CA ARG A 351 0.63 -31.39 -29.59
C ARG A 351 -0.63 -31.03 -28.80
N ILE A 352 -1.72 -31.75 -29.01
CA ILE A 352 -2.98 -31.62 -28.26
C ILE A 352 -3.17 -32.87 -27.42
N GLU A 353 -2.86 -32.79 -26.13
CA GLU A 353 -2.98 -33.91 -25.20
C GLU A 353 -4.46 -34.26 -24.95
N ILE A 354 -4.74 -35.57 -24.93
CA ILE A 354 -6.07 -36.13 -24.74
C ILE A 354 -6.08 -36.85 -23.40
N ALA A 355 -6.92 -36.37 -22.48
CA ALA A 355 -7.06 -36.98 -21.17
C ALA A 355 -7.59 -38.41 -21.28
N VAL A 356 -6.83 -39.35 -20.69
CA VAL A 356 -7.23 -40.76 -20.52
C VAL A 356 -7.21 -41.07 -19.04
N GLU A 357 -8.38 -41.36 -18.49
CA GLU A 357 -8.58 -41.76 -17.09
C GLU A 357 -8.85 -43.26 -17.03
N ASP A 358 -8.70 -43.88 -15.86
CA ASP A 358 -8.81 -45.34 -15.69
C ASP A 358 -10.18 -45.90 -16.12
N ASP A 359 -11.25 -45.12 -15.95
CA ASP A 359 -12.63 -45.46 -16.28
C ASP A 359 -13.06 -45.01 -17.69
N THR A 360 -12.14 -44.42 -18.47
CA THR A 360 -12.44 -43.93 -19.82
C THR A 360 -12.84 -45.09 -20.74
N LYS A 361 -14.01 -44.97 -21.38
CA LYS A 361 -14.55 -45.93 -22.36
C LYS A 361 -14.25 -45.50 -23.80
N GLY A 362 -14.42 -46.42 -24.75
CA GLY A 362 -14.09 -46.18 -26.17
C GLY A 362 -14.79 -44.96 -26.75
N LEU A 363 -16.13 -44.90 -26.66
CA LEU A 363 -16.93 -43.76 -27.08
C LEU A 363 -16.53 -42.46 -26.40
N GLY A 364 -16.23 -42.50 -25.09
CA GLY A 364 -15.79 -41.32 -24.33
C GLY A 364 -14.46 -40.77 -24.83
N LEU A 365 -13.51 -41.65 -25.16
CA LEU A 365 -12.22 -41.26 -25.73
C LEU A 365 -12.38 -40.61 -27.11
N ILE A 366 -13.19 -41.23 -27.99
CA ILE A 366 -13.44 -40.66 -29.33
C ILE A 366 -14.13 -39.30 -29.22
N SER A 367 -15.10 -39.14 -28.32
CA SER A 367 -15.74 -37.85 -28.09
C SER A 367 -14.74 -36.77 -27.65
N ARG A 368 -13.77 -37.11 -26.77
CA ARG A 368 -12.69 -36.18 -26.36
C ARG A 368 -11.77 -35.82 -27.52
N LEU A 369 -11.41 -36.79 -28.36
CA LEU A 369 -10.61 -36.58 -29.57
C LEU A 369 -11.32 -35.65 -30.57
N GLU A 370 -12.58 -35.93 -30.90
CA GLU A 370 -13.38 -35.10 -31.81
C GLU A 370 -13.54 -33.69 -31.25
N HIS A 371 -13.78 -33.56 -29.94
CA HIS A 371 -13.84 -32.26 -29.27
C HIS A 371 -12.50 -31.51 -29.34
N ALA A 372 -11.38 -32.20 -29.14
CA ALA A 372 -10.05 -31.61 -29.26
C ALA A 372 -9.78 -31.06 -30.68
N LEU A 373 -10.25 -31.74 -31.72
CA LEU A 373 -10.16 -31.26 -33.11
C LEU A 373 -11.05 -30.03 -33.37
N LEU A 374 -12.18 -29.92 -32.69
CA LEU A 374 -13.06 -28.73 -32.78
C LEU A 374 -12.49 -27.53 -32.01
N ARG A 375 -11.76 -27.78 -30.91
CA ARG A 375 -11.10 -26.72 -30.12
C ARG A 375 -9.96 -26.00 -30.86
N ILE A 376 -9.53 -26.52 -32.02
CA ILE A 376 -8.56 -25.82 -32.88
C ILE A 376 -9.14 -24.47 -33.36
N ASP A 377 -10.45 -24.39 -33.61
CA ASP A 377 -11.12 -23.13 -33.96
C ASP A 377 -11.10 -22.14 -32.77
N ASP A 378 -11.26 -22.63 -31.54
CA ASP A 378 -11.14 -21.81 -30.34
C ASP A 378 -9.72 -21.28 -30.17
N ALA A 379 -8.71 -22.13 -30.39
CA ALA A 379 -7.31 -21.74 -30.33
C ALA A 379 -6.98 -20.66 -31.36
N LEU A 380 -7.56 -20.72 -32.58
CA LEU A 380 -7.39 -19.66 -33.58
C LEU A 380 -7.99 -18.33 -33.09
N ARG A 381 -9.23 -18.37 -32.58
CA ARG A 381 -9.92 -17.18 -32.05
C ARG A 381 -9.14 -16.56 -30.89
N ASP A 382 -8.63 -17.38 -29.99
CA ASP A 382 -7.81 -16.93 -28.87
C ASP A 382 -6.49 -16.31 -29.32
N ALA A 383 -5.78 -16.93 -30.28
CA ALA A 383 -4.54 -16.39 -30.81
C ALA A 383 -4.73 -15.05 -31.54
N ILE A 384 -5.80 -14.93 -32.33
CA ILE A 384 -6.17 -13.66 -32.99
C ILE A 384 -6.49 -12.59 -31.95
N ARG A 385 -7.31 -12.91 -30.95
CA ARG A 385 -7.67 -11.99 -29.86
C ARG A 385 -6.42 -11.51 -29.11
N ILE A 386 -5.53 -12.42 -28.71
CA ILE A 386 -4.28 -12.08 -28.01
C ILE A 386 -3.43 -11.11 -28.85
N ARG A 387 -3.29 -11.39 -30.15
CA ARG A 387 -2.56 -10.51 -31.08
C ARG A 387 -3.20 -9.12 -31.14
N GLU A 388 -4.51 -9.04 -31.34
CA GLU A 388 -5.24 -7.78 -31.49
C GLU A 388 -5.22 -6.94 -30.20
N GLU A 389 -5.47 -7.55 -29.04
CA GLU A 389 -5.40 -6.88 -27.75
C GLU A 389 -3.99 -6.36 -27.47
N ALA A 390 -2.96 -7.14 -27.78
CA ALA A 390 -1.57 -6.74 -27.63
C ALA A 390 -1.18 -5.61 -28.61
N GLN A 391 -1.63 -5.67 -29.86
CA GLN A 391 -1.43 -4.60 -30.86
C GLN A 391 -2.14 -3.30 -30.47
N HIS A 392 -3.34 -3.39 -29.90
CA HIS A 392 -4.11 -2.23 -29.46
C HIS A 392 -3.47 -1.49 -28.28
N ARG A 393 -2.94 -2.23 -27.28
CA ARG A 393 -2.33 -1.62 -26.09
C ARG A 393 -0.90 -1.10 -26.32
N LEU A 394 -0.15 -1.70 -27.26
CA LEU A 394 1.27 -1.38 -27.48
C LEU A 394 1.56 0.10 -27.77
N PRO A 395 0.79 0.83 -28.62
CA PRO A 395 1.00 2.26 -28.84
C PRO A 395 0.92 3.09 -27.54
N SER A 396 -0.02 2.76 -26.64
CA SER A 396 -0.19 3.49 -25.39
C SER A 396 1.01 3.35 -24.45
N TYR A 397 1.61 2.16 -24.40
CA TYR A 397 2.83 1.93 -23.61
C TYR A 397 4.04 2.61 -24.23
N ARG A 398 4.19 2.55 -25.57
CA ARG A 398 5.27 3.22 -26.28
C ARG A 398 5.23 4.74 -26.12
N ALA A 399 4.04 5.34 -26.10
CA ALA A 399 3.87 6.77 -25.87
C ALA A 399 4.31 7.24 -24.46
N ARG A 400 4.27 6.34 -23.47
CA ARG A 400 4.67 6.62 -22.08
C ARG A 400 6.14 6.35 -21.79
N LEU A 401 6.79 5.51 -22.60
CA LEU A 401 8.18 5.13 -22.41
C LEU A 401 9.11 6.30 -22.72
N GLY A 402 10.05 6.58 -21.82
CA GLY A 402 11.05 7.62 -21.97
C GLY A 402 10.56 9.04 -21.68
N LEU A 403 9.32 9.20 -21.19
CA LEU A 403 8.87 10.48 -20.66
C LEU A 403 9.75 10.87 -19.46
N PRO A 404 10.25 12.11 -19.38
CA PRO A 404 11.06 12.56 -18.26
C PRO A 404 10.20 12.71 -17.00
N PHE A 405 10.85 12.65 -15.83
CA PHE A 405 10.22 13.02 -14.58
C PHE A 405 9.90 14.52 -14.58
N ALA A 406 8.63 14.89 -14.43
CA ALA A 406 8.17 16.27 -14.59
C ALA A 406 8.82 17.25 -13.61
N GLU A 407 9.09 16.81 -12.37
CA GLU A 407 9.67 17.64 -11.30
C GLU A 407 11.20 17.46 -11.21
N GLN A 408 11.87 16.92 -12.24
CA GLN A 408 13.31 16.66 -12.21
C GLN A 408 14.13 17.93 -11.95
N ALA A 409 13.79 19.04 -12.62
CA ALA A 409 14.48 20.31 -12.41
C ALA A 409 14.32 20.82 -10.96
N MET A 410 13.13 20.66 -10.37
CA MET A 410 12.86 21.05 -8.98
C MET A 410 13.61 20.15 -8.00
N LEU A 411 13.71 18.85 -8.28
CA LEU A 411 14.50 17.92 -7.49
C LEU A 411 15.98 18.32 -7.48
N ASP A 412 16.53 18.64 -8.65
CA ASP A 412 17.94 19.03 -8.78
C ASP A 412 18.22 20.39 -8.12
N GLU A 413 17.30 21.35 -8.25
CA GLU A 413 17.35 22.65 -7.55
C GLU A 413 17.34 22.47 -6.02
N LYS A 414 16.39 21.69 -5.48
CA LYS A 414 16.28 21.45 -4.02
C LYS A 414 17.48 20.71 -3.46
N ARG A 415 18.08 19.79 -4.21
CA ARG A 415 19.35 19.15 -3.84
C ARG A 415 20.49 20.16 -3.77
N ALA A 416 20.59 21.07 -4.73
CA ALA A 416 21.61 22.11 -4.73
C ALA A 416 21.44 23.09 -3.56
N GLU A 417 20.20 23.51 -3.28
CA GLU A 417 19.86 24.36 -2.13
C GLU A 417 20.24 23.69 -0.81
N LEU A 418 19.87 22.42 -0.62
CA LEU A 418 20.20 21.68 0.61
C LEU A 418 21.72 21.58 0.78
N LYS A 419 22.45 21.23 -0.29
CA LYS A 419 23.91 21.11 -0.23
C LYS A 419 24.57 22.44 0.14
N ALA A 420 24.15 23.55 -0.47
CA ALA A 420 24.69 24.87 -0.15
C ALA A 420 24.44 25.26 1.31
N LEU A 421 23.27 24.92 1.85
CA LEU A 421 22.92 25.16 3.25
C LEU A 421 23.72 24.27 4.21
N GLU A 422 23.99 23.02 3.84
CA GLU A 422 24.86 22.12 4.61
C GLU A 422 26.31 22.64 4.63
N ASP A 423 26.82 23.13 3.51
CA ASP A 423 28.15 23.72 3.41
C ASP A 423 28.26 25.00 4.30
N ASP A 424 27.24 25.86 4.32
CA ASP A 424 27.17 27.04 5.20
C ASP A 424 27.16 26.67 6.69
N LEU A 425 26.31 25.71 7.08
CA LEU A 425 26.23 25.21 8.45
C LEU A 425 27.54 24.57 8.92
N ALA A 426 28.20 23.81 8.03
CA ALA A 426 29.49 23.20 8.32
C ALA A 426 30.58 24.26 8.52
N ALA A 427 30.61 25.30 7.68
CA ALA A 427 31.56 26.40 7.82
C ALA A 427 31.40 27.15 9.15
N THR A 428 30.15 27.41 9.57
CA THR A 428 29.88 28.13 10.84
C THR A 428 30.25 27.29 12.08
N ALA A 429 30.11 25.97 12.02
CA ALA A 429 30.51 25.07 13.10
C ALA A 429 32.04 25.02 13.33
N THR A 430 32.83 25.34 12.30
CA THR A 430 34.30 25.45 12.39
C THR A 430 34.80 26.78 12.95
N ASP A 431 34.03 27.86 12.85
CA ASP A 431 34.40 29.19 13.37
C ASP A 431 34.11 29.37 14.87
N GLU A 432 33.31 28.51 15.49
CA GLU A 432 33.00 28.53 16.93
C GLU A 432 34.00 27.77 17.82
N ASP A 433 35.09 27.20 17.28
CA ASP A 433 36.12 26.50 18.08
C ASP A 433 37.56 27.04 17.88
N PRO A 434 37.82 28.29 18.31
CA PRO A 434 39.15 28.61 18.82
C PRO A 434 39.05 29.52 20.05
N ALA A 435 38.79 28.97 21.24
CA ALA A 435 39.30 29.46 22.53
C ALA A 435 38.51 28.87 23.71
N HIS A 436 39.00 27.78 24.29
CA HIS A 436 39.26 27.71 25.73
C HIS A 436 39.89 26.36 26.05
N ASP A 437 41.21 26.28 25.93
CA ASP A 437 42.02 25.37 26.74
C ASP A 437 43.38 26.04 26.96
N ASP A 438 43.37 27.06 27.80
CA ASP A 438 44.55 27.50 28.54
C ASP A 438 44.08 28.01 29.91
N ILE A 439 44.78 27.49 30.93
CA ILE A 439 44.75 27.71 32.39
C ILE A 439 43.84 26.80 33.22
#